data_AF-A0A3S0KGK8-F1
#
_entry.id   AF-A0A3S0KGK8-F1
#
_cell.length_a   1.000
_cell.length_b   1.000
_cell.length_c   1.000
_cell.angle_alpha   90.00
_cell.angle_beta   90.00
_cell.angle_gamma   90.00
#
_symmetry.space_group_name_H-M   'P 1'
#
loop_
_entity.id
_entity.type
_entity.pdbx_description
1 polymer ?
#
loop_
_entity_poly.entity_id
_entity_poly.type
_entity_poly.pdbx_seq_one_letter_code
_entity_poly.pdbx_strand_id
1 'polypeptide(L)'
;MKKMILAGTLTVSLLTTGFSFNAQAQENLAVPTALADQNLFAATSENQQQIHSYEDLYKMMLISKLAFAEDDLTISANKNNNSFTLKVSLEMIKKSYDEDQNLYYEGKEAFYQYYEELKKTFGDSIQVKFIKSGDSFKAEIYAEGKWHQVTNEEVQGVIMLMNRADFDLKSGGYFKDSIGHWAESYIQFLYQMGIVNGTTDTTFNPNGQVTRGQLAGMIFRATGLDKDADYEGPATYTDLQNFWGAKEVAILQDYGLIDIFDGSKFEPNKPVTREEMAYVTASLLVAQGLDPEAVGMTNTFTDQNQMREETIKPIGLLQQLELIGGENGKFNPKGNLTRAQFSKIMTLSLFVITEE
;
A
#
# COMPACT_ATOMS: atom_id res chain seq x y z
N MET A 1 -6.66 14.56 13.46
CA MET A 1 -6.30 15.99 13.34
C MET A 1 -5.04 16.06 12.50
N LYS A 2 -5.06 16.75 11.35
CA LYS A 2 -3.94 17.10 10.44
C LYS A 2 -2.94 15.98 10.08
N LYS A 3 -3.11 15.39 8.88
CA LYS A 3 -2.07 14.61 8.19
C LYS A 3 -0.89 15.52 7.84
N MET A 4 0.14 15.55 8.69
CA MET A 4 1.46 16.09 8.35
C MET A 4 2.31 14.93 7.82
N ILE A 5 2.58 14.91 6.51
CA ILE A 5 3.86 14.39 6.01
C ILE A 5 4.42 15.45 5.08
N LEU A 6 5.62 15.88 5.46
CA LEU A 6 6.31 17.10 5.10
C LEU A 6 6.74 17.10 3.63
N ALA A 7 6.35 18.19 2.99
CA ALA A 7 6.68 18.66 1.66
C ALA A 7 8.20 18.77 1.41
N GLY A 8 8.71 17.96 0.47
CA GLY A 8 10.01 18.17 -0.16
C GLY A 8 9.83 18.88 -1.50
N THR A 9 10.18 20.17 -1.55
CA THR A 9 10.46 21.00 -2.75
C THR A 9 9.82 20.53 -4.08
N LEU A 10 8.58 20.93 -4.31
CA LEU A 10 7.99 21.01 -5.66
C LEU A 10 8.39 22.38 -6.23
N THR A 11 9.69 22.63 -6.30
CA THR A 11 10.24 23.89 -6.78
C THR A 11 11.21 23.64 -7.92
N VAL A 12 10.72 24.01 -9.10
CA VAL A 12 11.50 24.62 -10.19
C VAL A 12 12.37 23.66 -11.02
N SER A 13 12.92 22.58 -10.47
CA SER A 13 13.86 21.71 -11.19
C SER A 13 13.24 20.82 -12.28
N LEU A 14 11.92 20.56 -12.25
CA LEU A 14 11.24 19.81 -13.32
C LEU A 14 11.24 20.51 -14.68
N LEU A 15 11.50 21.83 -14.71
CA LEU A 15 11.48 22.63 -15.93
C LEU A 15 12.72 23.51 -16.12
N THR A 16 13.51 23.81 -15.08
CA THR A 16 14.68 24.69 -15.24
C THR A 16 15.97 24.00 -15.67
N THR A 17 16.10 22.67 -15.57
CA THR A 17 17.29 21.98 -16.07
C THR A 17 17.18 21.60 -17.56
N GLY A 18 15.97 21.58 -18.12
CA GLY A 18 15.72 21.50 -19.58
C GLY A 18 15.53 22.86 -20.27
N PHE A 19 15.26 23.92 -19.51
CA PHE A 19 15.15 25.30 -19.99
C PHE A 19 15.96 26.23 -19.05
N SER A 20 17.27 26.32 -19.27
CA SER A 20 18.27 26.90 -18.35
C SER A 20 18.08 28.39 -18.01
N PHE A 21 18.34 28.80 -16.75
CA PHE A 21 19.35 29.82 -16.38
C PHE A 21 19.75 29.71 -14.88
N ASN A 22 21.07 29.87 -14.62
CA ASN A 22 21.82 29.71 -13.37
C ASN A 22 21.22 30.33 -12.08
N ALA A 23 21.41 29.67 -10.92
CA ALA A 23 22.10 30.21 -9.72
C ALA A 23 22.13 29.20 -8.54
N GLN A 24 23.15 29.32 -7.70
CA GLN A 24 23.59 28.41 -6.62
C GLN A 24 22.95 28.69 -5.24
N ALA A 25 23.04 27.68 -4.35
CA ALA A 25 23.40 27.74 -2.90
C ALA A 25 22.36 27.27 -1.83
N GLN A 26 22.62 26.08 -1.25
CA GLN A 26 22.90 25.71 0.16
C GLN A 26 22.14 26.38 1.35
N GLU A 27 21.51 25.57 2.24
CA GLU A 27 21.94 25.34 3.65
C GLU A 27 21.02 24.36 4.44
N ASN A 28 21.64 23.60 5.36
CA ASN A 28 21.08 22.54 6.21
C ASN A 28 20.21 23.05 7.36
N LEU A 29 19.15 22.31 7.73
CA LEU A 29 18.52 22.36 9.07
C LEU A 29 18.05 20.96 9.50
N ALA A 30 18.56 20.50 10.65
CA ALA A 30 18.27 19.21 11.26
C ALA A 30 16.92 19.21 11.99
N VAL A 31 16.19 18.08 11.92
CA VAL A 31 14.92 17.84 12.64
C VAL A 31 15.13 16.72 13.66
N PRO A 32 14.69 16.88 14.93
CA PRO A 32 14.89 15.88 15.97
C PRO A 32 13.89 14.72 15.91
N THR A 33 14.45 13.59 16.30
CA THR A 33 14.04 12.18 16.40
C THR A 33 12.77 11.86 17.21
N ALA A 34 11.93 11.00 16.63
CA ALA A 34 11.10 10.02 17.35
C ALA A 34 10.86 8.74 16.52
N LEU A 35 11.88 8.30 15.75
CA LEU A 35 11.89 7.06 14.95
C LEU A 35 13.04 6.12 15.36
N ALA A 36 13.37 6.06 16.65
CA ALA A 36 14.38 5.14 17.16
C ALA A 36 13.67 3.98 17.86
N ASP A 37 13.24 2.99 17.08
CA ASP A 37 13.39 1.55 17.39
C ASP A 37 12.59 0.71 16.41
N GLN A 38 13.12 0.60 15.19
CA GLN A 38 13.15 -0.58 14.32
C GLN A 38 13.87 -0.12 13.06
N ASN A 39 14.88 -0.87 12.59
CA ASN A 39 15.86 -0.49 11.56
C ASN A 39 15.28 -0.22 10.15
N LEU A 40 14.39 0.77 10.03
CA LEU A 40 14.07 1.48 8.81
C LEU A 40 14.37 2.97 9.09
N PHE A 41 14.90 3.67 8.08
CA PHE A 41 15.21 5.10 8.10
C PHE A 41 16.57 5.50 8.72
N ALA A 42 17.62 5.24 7.96
CA ALA A 42 18.80 6.11 7.92
C ALA A 42 19.34 6.14 6.47
N ALA A 43 18.84 7.06 5.66
CA ALA A 43 19.33 7.28 4.32
C ALA A 43 20.56 8.20 4.34
N THR A 44 21.73 7.61 4.12
CA THR A 44 22.88 8.33 3.57
C THR A 44 22.71 8.44 2.07
N SER A 45 23.18 9.55 1.50
CA SER A 45 23.05 10.03 0.11
C SER A 45 23.59 9.12 -1.02
N GLU A 46 23.78 7.82 -0.78
CA GLU A 46 24.20 6.82 -1.78
C GLU A 46 23.02 6.08 -2.41
N ASN A 47 21.80 6.13 -1.84
CA ASN A 47 20.62 5.41 -2.34
C ASN A 47 19.88 6.06 -3.54
N GLN A 48 20.38 7.18 -4.08
CA GLN A 48 19.74 7.89 -5.20
C GLN A 48 19.86 7.19 -6.57
N GLN A 49 20.39 5.98 -6.65
CA GLN A 49 20.60 5.26 -7.92
C GLN A 49 19.62 4.12 -8.22
N GLN A 50 18.76 3.67 -7.30
CA GLN A 50 18.15 2.34 -7.40
C GLN A 50 16.99 2.10 -8.39
N ILE A 51 16.52 3.08 -9.17
CA ILE A 51 15.48 2.82 -10.17
C ILE A 51 16.15 2.40 -11.49
N HIS A 52 16.62 1.16 -11.52
CA HIS A 52 17.37 0.62 -12.64
C HIS A 52 16.48 -0.06 -13.70
N SER A 53 15.21 -0.35 -13.39
CA SER A 53 14.31 -1.08 -14.29
C SER A 53 12.90 -0.50 -14.41
N TYR A 54 12.26 -0.80 -15.54
CA TYR A 54 10.84 -0.48 -15.76
C TYR A 54 9.94 -1.10 -14.69
N GLU A 55 10.21 -2.35 -14.30
CA GLU A 55 9.46 -3.06 -13.25
C GLU A 55 9.62 -2.37 -11.89
N ASP A 56 10.83 -1.96 -11.51
CA ASP A 56 11.06 -1.30 -10.22
C ASP A 56 10.36 0.06 -10.16
N LEU A 57 10.46 0.83 -11.25
CA LEU A 57 9.71 2.08 -11.38
C LEU A 57 8.20 1.84 -11.21
N TYR A 58 7.66 0.83 -11.89
CA TYR A 58 6.24 0.52 -11.82
C TYR A 58 5.81 0.07 -10.41
N LYS A 59 6.58 -0.80 -9.75
CA LYS A 59 6.33 -1.23 -8.36
C LYS A 59 6.33 -0.04 -7.40
N MET A 60 7.30 0.85 -7.55
CA MET A 60 7.40 2.07 -6.75
C MET A 60 6.17 2.95 -6.96
N MET A 61 5.77 3.23 -8.20
CA MET A 61 4.58 4.03 -8.49
C MET A 61 3.31 3.42 -7.88
N LEU A 62 3.15 2.09 -7.96
CA LEU A 62 2.01 1.37 -7.37
C LEU A 62 1.92 1.56 -5.86
N ILE A 63 3.07 1.58 -5.16
CA ILE A 63 3.13 1.81 -3.71
C ILE A 63 2.86 3.27 -3.39
N SER A 64 3.49 4.19 -4.12
CA SER A 64 3.26 5.62 -3.95
C SER A 64 1.79 6.00 -4.11
N LYS A 65 1.06 5.35 -5.02
CA LYS A 65 -0.40 5.51 -5.20
C LYS A 65 -1.19 5.36 -3.90
N LEU A 66 -0.77 4.49 -2.99
CA LEU A 66 -1.48 4.26 -1.72
C LEU A 66 -1.45 5.47 -0.77
N ALA A 67 -0.51 6.41 -0.97
CA ALA A 67 -0.41 7.63 -0.19
C ALA A 67 -1.31 8.77 -0.70
N PHE A 68 -2.12 8.53 -1.73
CA PHE A 68 -2.93 9.53 -2.40
C PHE A 68 -4.40 9.07 -2.50
N ALA A 69 -5.32 10.03 -2.60
CA ALA A 69 -6.71 9.69 -2.90
C ALA A 69 -6.82 9.10 -4.32
N GLU A 70 -7.83 8.25 -4.55
CA GLU A 70 -7.97 7.54 -5.83
C GLU A 70 -8.05 8.47 -7.04
N ASP A 71 -8.67 9.65 -6.90
CA ASP A 71 -8.81 10.64 -7.97
C ASP A 71 -7.57 11.55 -8.12
N ASP A 72 -6.74 11.63 -7.09
CA ASP A 72 -5.55 12.49 -7.08
C ASP A 72 -4.40 11.85 -7.85
N LEU A 73 -4.21 10.54 -7.72
CA LEU A 73 -3.21 9.78 -8.44
C LEU A 73 -3.78 8.47 -9.02
N THR A 74 -3.77 8.37 -10.34
CA THR A 74 -4.15 7.14 -11.04
C THR A 74 -2.99 6.55 -11.83
N ILE A 75 -2.98 5.22 -11.88
CA ILE A 75 -2.04 4.44 -12.68
C ILE A 75 -2.87 3.53 -13.58
N SER A 76 -2.63 3.60 -14.88
CA SER A 76 -3.27 2.73 -15.86
C SER A 76 -2.22 1.97 -16.65
N ALA A 77 -2.20 0.65 -16.49
CA ALA A 77 -1.32 -0.22 -17.25
C ALA A 77 -1.96 -0.62 -18.59
N ASN A 78 -1.21 -0.53 -19.66
CA ASN A 78 -1.57 -1.04 -20.97
C ASN A 78 -0.73 -2.28 -21.28
N LYS A 79 -1.39 -3.45 -21.22
CA LYS A 79 -0.76 -4.76 -21.42
C LYS A 79 -0.29 -4.98 -22.86
N ASN A 80 -0.86 -4.27 -23.84
CA ASN A 80 -0.58 -4.51 -25.26
C ASN A 80 0.73 -3.86 -25.72
N ASN A 81 1.15 -2.78 -25.08
CA ASN A 81 2.35 -2.02 -25.44
C ASN A 81 3.38 -1.94 -24.32
N ASN A 82 3.23 -2.75 -23.26
CA ASN A 82 4.09 -2.76 -22.07
C ASN A 82 4.37 -1.34 -21.55
N SER A 83 3.31 -0.56 -21.36
CA SER A 83 3.40 0.78 -20.80
C SER A 83 2.46 0.95 -19.61
N PHE A 84 2.76 1.93 -18.76
CA PHE A 84 1.80 2.44 -17.80
C PHE A 84 1.76 3.96 -17.88
N THR A 85 0.59 4.53 -17.61
CA THR A 85 0.37 5.97 -17.53
C THR A 85 0.08 6.35 -16.10
N LEU A 86 0.92 7.23 -15.55
CA LEU A 86 0.69 7.97 -14.33
C LEU A 86 -0.13 9.22 -14.66
N LYS A 87 -1.16 9.51 -13.87
CA LYS A 87 -1.94 10.74 -13.98
C LYS A 87 -2.08 11.35 -12.59
N VAL A 88 -1.50 12.54 -12.43
CA VAL A 88 -1.52 13.34 -11.20
C VAL A 88 -2.50 14.50 -11.39
N SER A 89 -3.48 14.62 -10.51
CA SER A 89 -4.45 15.73 -10.52
C SER A 89 -3.75 17.06 -10.24
N LEU A 90 -4.05 18.10 -11.03
CA LEU A 90 -3.59 19.45 -10.69
C LEU A 90 -4.31 20.00 -9.45
N GLU A 91 -5.56 19.63 -9.22
CA GLU A 91 -6.28 20.06 -8.01
C GLU A 91 -5.61 19.56 -6.72
N MET A 92 -4.94 18.40 -6.76
CA MET A 92 -4.07 17.97 -5.65
C MET A 92 -2.94 18.97 -5.39
N ILE A 93 -2.27 19.43 -6.45
CA ILE A 93 -1.16 20.39 -6.33
C ILE A 93 -1.67 21.69 -5.72
N LYS A 94 -2.82 22.18 -6.18
CA LYS A 94 -3.48 23.36 -5.62
C LYS A 94 -3.87 23.17 -4.15
N LYS A 95 -4.49 22.05 -3.80
CA LYS A 95 -4.89 21.72 -2.43
C LYS A 95 -3.70 21.69 -1.47
N SER A 96 -2.54 21.17 -1.92
CA SER A 96 -1.32 21.17 -1.10
C SER A 96 -0.88 22.57 -0.67
N TYR A 97 -1.12 23.57 -1.52
CA TYR A 97 -0.87 24.97 -1.21
C TYR A 97 -1.90 25.52 -0.20
N ASP A 98 -3.18 25.25 -0.42
CA ASP A 98 -4.28 25.78 0.42
C ASP A 98 -4.28 25.21 1.84
N GLU A 99 -3.67 24.03 2.05
CA GLU A 99 -3.57 23.35 3.34
C GLU A 99 -2.28 23.68 4.12
N ASP A 100 -1.52 24.71 3.69
CA ASP A 100 -0.21 25.09 4.25
C ASP A 100 0.82 23.93 4.25
N GLN A 101 0.66 22.94 3.38
CA GLN A 101 1.66 21.88 3.11
C GLN A 101 2.66 22.34 2.06
N ASN A 102 2.93 23.64 2.07
CA ASN A 102 3.37 24.36 0.90
C ASN A 102 4.74 23.88 0.41
N LEU A 103 4.77 23.45 -0.85
CA LEU A 103 5.96 22.99 -1.55
C LEU A 103 6.66 24.13 -2.34
N TYR A 104 6.07 25.34 -2.37
CA TYR A 104 6.49 26.47 -3.20
C TYR A 104 6.74 27.74 -2.36
N TYR A 105 8.01 28.13 -2.23
CA TYR A 105 8.45 29.20 -1.32
C TYR A 105 8.22 30.63 -1.84
N GLU A 106 7.85 30.81 -3.11
CA GLU A 106 7.78 32.12 -3.78
C GLU A 106 6.46 32.89 -3.52
N GLY A 107 5.62 32.38 -2.61
CA GLY A 107 4.39 33.03 -2.15
C GLY A 107 3.16 32.75 -3.03
N LYS A 108 2.00 33.16 -2.50
CA LYS A 108 0.67 32.76 -3.03
C LYS A 108 0.45 33.19 -4.48
N GLU A 109 0.74 34.43 -4.80
CA GLU A 109 0.47 34.97 -6.12
C GLU A 109 1.31 34.27 -7.20
N ALA A 110 2.60 34.05 -6.95
CA ALA A 110 3.50 33.32 -7.84
C ALA A 110 3.05 31.87 -8.04
N PHE A 111 2.67 31.18 -6.96
CA PHE A 111 2.14 29.81 -7.04
C PHE A 111 0.90 29.74 -7.95
N TYR A 112 -0.06 30.63 -7.75
CA TYR A 112 -1.31 30.60 -8.52
C TYR A 112 -1.11 30.99 -9.98
N GLN A 113 -0.17 31.89 -10.30
CA GLN A 113 0.22 32.17 -11.69
C GLN A 113 0.82 30.93 -12.35
N TYR A 114 1.75 30.27 -11.66
CA TYR A 114 2.36 29.01 -12.13
C TYR A 114 1.32 27.89 -12.30
N TYR A 115 0.36 27.78 -11.39
CA TYR A 115 -0.74 26.82 -11.47
C TYR A 115 -1.57 27.01 -12.76
N GLU A 116 -1.91 28.24 -13.12
CA GLU A 116 -2.66 28.53 -14.35
C GLU A 116 -1.86 28.21 -15.62
N GLU A 117 -0.54 28.40 -15.60
CA GLU A 117 0.36 27.98 -16.69
C GLU A 117 0.39 26.45 -16.85
N LEU A 118 0.47 25.72 -15.73
CA LEU A 118 0.35 24.26 -15.74
C LEU A 118 -0.99 23.82 -16.30
N LYS A 119 -2.09 24.45 -15.87
CA LYS A 119 -3.44 24.12 -16.32
C LYS A 119 -3.63 24.36 -17.81
N LYS A 120 -3.05 25.43 -18.35
CA LYS A 120 -3.06 25.70 -19.79
C LYS A 120 -2.33 24.62 -20.60
N THR A 121 -1.24 24.10 -20.06
CA THR A 121 -0.37 23.11 -20.73
C THR A 121 -0.92 21.68 -20.61
N PHE A 122 -1.34 21.30 -19.41
CA PHE A 122 -1.65 19.92 -19.02
C PHE A 122 -3.15 19.66 -18.82
N GLY A 123 -4.00 20.70 -18.88
CA GLY A 123 -5.41 20.58 -18.51
C GLY A 123 -5.55 20.31 -17.01
N ASP A 124 -6.45 19.42 -16.61
CA ASP A 124 -6.71 19.16 -15.18
C ASP A 124 -5.73 18.17 -14.53
N SER A 125 -4.78 17.61 -15.29
CA SER A 125 -3.85 16.61 -14.77
C SER A 125 -2.58 16.49 -15.57
N ILE A 126 -1.45 16.32 -14.89
CA ILE A 126 -0.18 15.93 -15.52
C ILE A 126 -0.24 14.43 -15.80
N GLN A 127 0.01 14.04 -17.05
CA GLN A 127 0.05 12.64 -17.46
C GLN A 127 1.41 12.27 -18.02
N VAL A 128 2.03 11.25 -17.44
CA VAL A 128 3.33 10.72 -17.88
C VAL A 128 3.17 9.24 -18.18
N LYS A 129 3.54 8.84 -19.39
CA LYS A 129 3.50 7.46 -19.86
C LYS A 129 4.91 6.91 -19.91
N PHE A 130 5.13 5.81 -19.21
CA PHE A 130 6.38 5.07 -19.23
C PHE A 130 6.21 3.82 -20.08
N ILE A 131 7.10 3.60 -21.03
CA ILE A 131 7.05 2.52 -22.02
C ILE A 131 8.29 1.66 -21.82
N LYS A 132 8.10 0.36 -21.60
CA LYS A 132 9.21 -0.59 -21.42
C LYS A 132 10.11 -0.63 -22.66
N SER A 133 11.43 -0.59 -22.44
CA SER A 133 12.45 -0.63 -23.48
C SER A 133 13.63 -1.49 -23.01
N GLY A 134 13.57 -2.81 -23.25
CA GLY A 134 14.48 -3.77 -22.64
C GLY A 134 14.24 -3.83 -21.13
N ASP A 135 15.30 -3.72 -20.34
CA ASP A 135 15.20 -3.59 -18.87
C ASP A 135 14.94 -2.15 -18.43
N SER A 136 15.11 -1.16 -19.32
CA SER A 136 14.88 0.26 -19.05
C SER A 136 13.51 0.72 -19.57
N PHE A 137 13.30 2.05 -19.62
CA PHE A 137 12.07 2.66 -20.09
C PHE A 137 12.33 3.91 -20.94
N LYS A 138 11.34 4.26 -21.75
CA LYS A 138 11.18 5.58 -22.36
C LYS A 138 9.99 6.26 -21.70
N ALA A 139 9.94 7.59 -21.74
CA ALA A 139 8.81 8.33 -21.22
C ALA A 139 8.23 9.31 -22.24
N GLU A 140 6.94 9.54 -22.13
CA GLU A 140 6.20 10.56 -22.86
C GLU A 140 5.36 11.37 -21.88
N ILE A 141 5.25 12.68 -22.09
CA ILE A 141 4.35 13.56 -21.35
C ILE A 141 3.21 14.02 -22.24
N TYR A 142 1.99 14.07 -21.72
CA TYR A 142 0.84 14.58 -22.46
C TYR A 142 0.71 16.08 -22.22
N ALA A 143 0.88 16.88 -23.27
CA ALA A 143 0.76 18.33 -23.20
C ALA A 143 0.12 18.87 -24.50
N GLU A 144 -0.74 19.87 -24.37
CA GLU A 144 -1.38 20.55 -25.52
C GLU A 144 -2.12 19.58 -26.46
N GLY A 145 -2.75 18.55 -25.90
CA GLY A 145 -3.55 17.59 -26.65
C GLY A 145 -2.78 16.44 -27.30
N LYS A 146 -1.46 16.34 -27.13
CA LYS A 146 -0.61 15.29 -27.74
C LYS A 146 0.48 14.78 -26.79
N TRP A 147 0.99 13.59 -27.09
CA TRP A 147 2.13 13.00 -26.40
C TRP A 147 3.45 13.53 -26.98
N HIS A 148 4.38 13.89 -26.11
CA HIS A 148 5.73 14.32 -26.48
C HIS A 148 6.74 13.40 -25.78
N GLN A 149 7.76 12.96 -26.52
CA GLN A 149 8.86 12.21 -25.91
C GLN A 149 9.66 13.11 -24.99
N VAL A 150 10.06 12.55 -23.86
CA VAL A 150 10.90 13.22 -22.86
C VAL A 150 12.07 12.31 -22.51
N THR A 151 13.19 12.93 -22.19
CA THR A 151 14.40 12.30 -21.71
C THR A 151 14.19 11.76 -20.30
N ASN A 152 15.06 10.83 -19.89
CA ASN A 152 15.03 10.31 -18.52
C ASN A 152 15.29 11.41 -17.48
N GLU A 153 16.10 12.42 -17.80
CA GLU A 153 16.38 13.58 -16.94
C GLU A 153 15.12 14.42 -16.69
N GLU A 154 14.35 14.71 -17.75
CA GLU A 154 13.11 15.48 -17.67
C GLU A 154 12.04 14.79 -16.81
N VAL A 155 12.02 13.45 -16.76
CA VAL A 155 11.07 12.71 -15.91
C VAL A 155 11.59 12.37 -14.52
N GLN A 156 12.89 12.58 -14.23
CA GLN A 156 13.44 12.30 -12.90
C GLN A 156 12.75 13.11 -11.81
N GLY A 157 12.36 14.35 -12.09
CA GLY A 157 11.66 15.15 -11.10
C GLY A 157 10.28 14.58 -10.73
N VAL A 158 9.54 14.00 -11.69
CA VAL A 158 8.26 13.35 -11.43
C VAL A 158 8.48 12.08 -10.61
N ILE A 159 9.49 11.30 -10.98
CA ILE A 159 9.88 10.09 -10.27
C ILE A 159 10.28 10.42 -8.84
N MET A 160 11.10 11.43 -8.62
CA MET A 160 11.58 11.86 -7.30
C MET A 160 10.44 12.37 -6.42
N LEU A 161 9.52 13.18 -6.95
CA LEU A 161 8.35 13.66 -6.21
C LEU A 161 7.44 12.51 -5.78
N MET A 162 7.33 11.49 -6.63
CA MET A 162 6.50 10.32 -6.36
C MET A 162 7.25 9.25 -5.56
N ASN A 163 8.58 9.31 -5.48
CA ASN A 163 9.38 8.38 -4.70
C ASN A 163 9.21 8.73 -3.22
N ARG A 164 8.39 7.93 -2.52
CA ARG A 164 7.94 8.22 -1.16
C ARG A 164 8.81 7.62 -0.05
N ALA A 165 9.86 6.85 -0.36
CA ALA A 165 10.69 6.28 0.70
C ALA A 165 12.04 5.74 0.21
N ASP A 166 13.03 5.89 1.08
CA ASP A 166 14.26 5.11 1.17
C ASP A 166 13.94 3.64 1.54
N PHE A 167 13.21 2.92 0.68
CA PHE A 167 12.96 1.50 0.87
C PHE A 167 13.52 0.71 -0.31
N ASP A 168 14.39 -0.25 0.01
CA ASP A 168 14.96 -1.15 -0.98
C ASP A 168 13.87 -2.08 -1.51
N LEU A 169 13.56 -1.95 -2.80
CA LEU A 169 12.61 -2.85 -3.47
C LEU A 169 13.16 -4.28 -3.44
N LYS A 170 12.37 -5.20 -2.92
CA LYS A 170 12.60 -6.64 -3.10
C LYS A 170 12.65 -6.95 -4.59
N SER A 171 13.65 -7.75 -4.96
CA SER A 171 13.70 -8.42 -6.25
C SER A 171 12.45 -9.29 -6.43
N GLY A 172 11.93 -9.35 -7.65
CA GLY A 172 10.65 -9.99 -7.93
C GLY A 172 9.44 -9.12 -7.55
N GLY A 173 8.32 -9.78 -7.27
CA GLY A 173 7.05 -9.13 -6.90
C GLY A 173 6.26 -8.52 -8.06
N TYR A 174 6.81 -8.55 -9.28
CA TYR A 174 6.11 -8.12 -10.49
C TYR A 174 5.17 -9.24 -10.98
N PHE A 175 3.93 -9.21 -10.48
CA PHE A 175 2.93 -10.25 -10.78
C PHE A 175 2.13 -9.93 -12.03
N LYS A 176 2.38 -10.70 -13.11
CA LYS A 176 1.81 -10.46 -14.44
C LYS A 176 0.28 -10.53 -14.47
N ASP A 177 -0.30 -11.38 -13.63
CA ASP A 177 -1.74 -11.57 -13.49
C ASP A 177 -2.42 -10.51 -12.62
N SER A 178 -1.63 -9.68 -11.92
CA SER A 178 -2.12 -8.55 -11.13
C SER A 178 -2.07 -7.23 -11.90
N ILE A 179 -1.37 -7.16 -13.05
CA ILE A 179 -1.27 -5.95 -13.86
C ILE A 179 -2.67 -5.44 -14.25
N GLY A 180 -2.96 -4.19 -13.92
CA GLY A 180 -4.26 -3.53 -14.16
C GLY A 180 -5.39 -4.05 -13.28
N HIS A 181 -5.12 -4.92 -12.30
CA HIS A 181 -6.12 -5.36 -11.35
C HIS A 181 -6.35 -4.29 -10.29
N TRP A 182 -7.59 -4.11 -9.83
CA TRP A 182 -7.92 -3.07 -8.83
C TRP A 182 -7.10 -3.20 -7.54
N ALA A 183 -6.67 -4.41 -7.21
CA ALA A 183 -5.92 -4.71 -5.99
C ALA A 183 -4.39 -4.61 -6.13
N GLU A 184 -3.88 -4.26 -7.32
CA GLU A 184 -2.46 -4.39 -7.66
C GLU A 184 -1.54 -3.61 -6.70
N SER A 185 -1.89 -2.37 -6.38
CA SER A 185 -1.13 -1.55 -5.42
C SER A 185 -1.03 -2.19 -4.03
N TYR A 186 -2.14 -2.73 -3.52
CA TYR A 186 -2.17 -3.38 -2.20
C TYR A 186 -1.34 -4.67 -2.19
N ILE A 187 -1.45 -5.47 -3.26
CA ILE A 187 -0.66 -6.70 -3.44
C ILE A 187 0.83 -6.34 -3.46
N GLN A 188 1.19 -5.32 -4.23
CA GLN A 188 2.57 -4.90 -4.37
C GLN A 188 3.14 -4.41 -3.04
N PHE A 189 2.40 -3.59 -2.30
CA PHE A 189 2.80 -3.12 -0.98
C PHE A 189 3.06 -4.26 0.00
N LEU A 190 2.11 -5.17 0.17
CA LEU A 190 2.27 -6.29 1.10
C LEU A 190 3.39 -7.25 0.69
N TYR A 191 3.67 -7.41 -0.60
CA TYR A 191 4.80 -8.21 -1.06
C TYR A 191 6.12 -7.57 -0.63
N GLN A 192 6.23 -6.25 -0.81
CA GLN A 192 7.42 -5.50 -0.39
C GLN A 192 7.61 -5.55 1.13
N MET A 193 6.52 -5.47 1.90
CA MET A 193 6.55 -5.70 3.36
C MET A 193 6.82 -7.16 3.74
N GLY A 194 6.80 -8.09 2.79
CA GLY A 194 7.04 -9.52 3.05
C GLY A 194 5.87 -10.24 3.69
N ILE A 195 4.68 -9.65 3.68
CA ILE A 195 3.45 -10.17 4.28
C ILE A 195 2.70 -11.09 3.32
N VAL A 196 2.83 -10.90 2.01
CA VAL A 196 2.26 -11.83 1.00
C VAL A 196 3.33 -12.34 0.05
N ASN A 197 3.10 -13.54 -0.47
CA ASN A 197 3.91 -14.14 -1.52
C ASN A 197 3.02 -14.50 -2.72
N GLY A 198 3.62 -14.54 -3.91
CA GLY A 198 2.97 -15.12 -5.08
C GLY A 198 2.79 -16.63 -4.97
N THR A 199 1.93 -17.20 -5.82
CA THR A 199 1.87 -18.65 -6.03
C THR A 199 3.06 -19.15 -6.85
N THR A 200 3.69 -18.24 -7.60
CA THR A 200 5.00 -18.37 -8.24
C THR A 200 5.70 -17.01 -8.20
N ASP A 201 6.93 -16.92 -8.70
CA ASP A 201 7.70 -15.67 -8.75
C ASP A 201 7.01 -14.55 -9.57
N THR A 202 6.12 -14.91 -10.51
CA THR A 202 5.47 -13.95 -11.42
C THR A 202 3.94 -14.03 -11.41
N THR A 203 3.34 -14.86 -10.56
CA THR A 203 1.90 -15.06 -10.48
C THR A 203 1.42 -14.94 -9.05
N PHE A 204 0.42 -14.09 -8.82
CA PHE A 204 -0.15 -13.87 -7.48
C PHE A 204 -1.45 -14.64 -7.24
N ASN A 205 -2.25 -14.87 -8.28
CA ASN A 205 -3.61 -15.38 -8.26
C ASN A 205 -4.58 -14.48 -7.45
N PRO A 206 -4.84 -13.22 -7.86
CA PRO A 206 -5.63 -12.26 -7.09
C PRO A 206 -7.07 -12.71 -6.83
N ASN A 207 -7.65 -13.49 -7.73
CA ASN A 207 -9.02 -14.00 -7.62
C ASN A 207 -9.10 -15.37 -6.92
N GLY A 208 -7.96 -15.96 -6.56
CA GLY A 208 -7.89 -17.20 -5.81
C GLY A 208 -8.39 -17.03 -4.38
N GLN A 209 -8.87 -18.13 -3.79
CA GLN A 209 -9.25 -18.18 -2.38
C GLN A 209 -8.02 -18.22 -1.48
N VAL A 210 -8.15 -17.67 -0.27
CA VAL A 210 -7.15 -17.79 0.81
C VAL A 210 -7.51 -19.00 1.67
N THR A 211 -6.54 -19.87 1.96
CA THR A 211 -6.75 -20.95 2.94
C THR A 211 -6.47 -20.48 4.37
N ARG A 212 -7.00 -21.18 5.38
CA ARG A 212 -6.72 -20.88 6.79
C ARG A 212 -5.22 -20.84 7.11
N GLY A 213 -4.46 -21.80 6.58
CA GLY A 213 -3.01 -21.83 6.74
C GLY A 213 -2.29 -20.65 6.07
N GLN A 214 -2.77 -20.22 4.90
CA GLN A 214 -2.25 -19.02 4.26
C GLN A 214 -2.58 -17.75 5.06
N LEU A 215 -3.80 -17.63 5.60
CA LEU A 215 -4.18 -16.52 6.47
C LEU A 215 -3.26 -16.46 7.69
N ALA A 216 -3.08 -17.58 8.40
CA ALA A 216 -2.18 -17.65 9.56
C ALA A 216 -0.76 -17.20 9.20
N GLY A 217 -0.17 -17.74 8.11
CA GLY A 217 1.16 -17.31 7.70
C GLY A 217 1.28 -15.85 7.25
N MET A 218 0.20 -15.24 6.75
CA MET A 218 0.19 -13.79 6.42
C MET A 218 0.06 -12.94 7.69
N ILE A 219 -0.81 -13.33 8.62
CA ILE A 219 -1.00 -12.64 9.90
C ILE A 219 0.25 -12.72 10.77
N PHE A 220 0.86 -13.90 10.87
CA PHE A 220 2.13 -14.08 11.58
C PHE A 220 3.24 -13.16 11.04
N ARG A 221 3.33 -12.98 9.71
CA ARG A 221 4.32 -12.04 9.14
C ARG A 221 3.96 -10.58 9.38
N ALA A 222 2.67 -10.27 9.54
CA ALA A 222 2.21 -8.93 9.86
C ALA A 222 2.41 -8.56 11.34
N THR A 223 2.53 -9.53 12.26
CA THR A 223 2.80 -9.23 13.68
C THR A 223 4.23 -8.81 13.95
N GLY A 224 5.18 -9.15 13.06
CA GLY A 224 6.60 -8.93 13.27
C GLY A 224 7.26 -9.89 14.27
N LEU A 225 6.53 -10.90 14.75
CA LEU A 225 7.04 -11.91 15.69
C LEU A 225 8.12 -12.79 15.04
N ASP A 226 8.98 -13.35 15.88
CA ASP A 226 10.05 -14.27 15.48
C ASP A 226 9.65 -15.71 15.80
N LYS A 227 9.55 -16.53 14.76
CA LYS A 227 9.08 -17.93 14.89
C LYS A 227 10.01 -18.83 15.71
N ASP A 228 11.25 -18.43 15.89
CA ASP A 228 12.26 -19.18 16.62
C ASP A 228 12.46 -18.63 18.05
N ALA A 229 12.09 -17.37 18.30
CA ALA A 229 12.11 -16.77 19.64
C ALA A 229 10.78 -16.91 20.39
N ASP A 230 9.64 -16.79 19.71
CA ASP A 230 8.30 -16.73 20.32
C ASP A 230 7.57 -18.08 20.36
N TYR A 231 8.20 -19.15 19.87
CA TYR A 231 7.58 -20.47 19.81
C TYR A 231 7.63 -21.19 21.16
N GLU A 232 6.48 -21.27 21.83
CA GLU A 232 6.33 -21.90 23.16
C GLU A 232 5.95 -23.40 23.10
N GLY A 233 5.70 -23.96 21.91
CA GLY A 233 5.32 -25.37 21.76
C GLY A 233 4.33 -25.60 20.62
N PRO A 234 3.98 -26.86 20.31
CA PRO A 234 3.08 -27.13 19.20
C PRO A 234 1.68 -26.59 19.50
N ALA A 235 1.00 -26.13 18.46
CA ALA A 235 -0.41 -25.80 18.58
C ALA A 235 -1.20 -27.03 19.03
N THR A 236 -2.35 -26.81 19.65
CA THR A 236 -3.20 -27.90 20.16
C THR A 236 -3.89 -28.72 19.07
N TYR A 237 -3.77 -28.30 17.80
CA TYR A 237 -4.39 -28.95 16.66
C TYR A 237 -3.68 -30.24 16.21
N THR A 238 -4.48 -31.27 15.94
CA THR A 238 -3.99 -32.62 15.60
C THR A 238 -3.55 -32.81 14.15
N ASP A 239 -3.86 -31.87 13.24
CA ASP A 239 -3.67 -31.99 11.80
C ASP A 239 -2.52 -31.12 11.25
N LEU A 240 -1.59 -30.68 12.11
CA LEU A 240 -0.48 -29.78 11.74
C LEU A 240 0.88 -30.46 11.56
N GLN A 241 1.02 -31.75 11.85
CA GLN A 241 2.33 -32.43 11.93
C GLN A 241 3.22 -32.24 10.68
N ASN A 242 2.64 -32.13 9.49
CA ASN A 242 3.35 -31.91 8.22
C ASN A 242 3.01 -30.57 7.55
N PHE A 243 2.35 -29.67 8.29
CA PHE A 243 2.00 -28.35 7.77
C PHE A 243 3.19 -27.41 7.92
N TRP A 244 3.58 -26.74 6.83
CA TRP A 244 4.74 -25.85 6.80
C TRP A 244 4.64 -24.70 7.81
N GLY A 245 3.42 -24.24 8.12
CA GLY A 245 3.16 -23.13 9.02
C GLY A 245 2.80 -23.54 10.44
N ALA A 246 3.17 -24.75 10.88
CA ALA A 246 2.74 -25.28 12.18
C ALA A 246 3.25 -24.45 13.37
N LYS A 247 4.48 -23.92 13.29
CA LYS A 247 5.03 -23.04 14.33
C LYS A 247 4.28 -21.71 14.39
N GLU A 248 4.04 -21.12 13.24
CA GLU A 248 3.33 -19.85 13.08
C GLU A 248 1.91 -19.96 13.63
N VAL A 249 1.20 -21.06 13.34
CA VAL A 249 -0.12 -21.34 13.91
C VAL A 249 -0.06 -21.48 15.42
N ALA A 250 0.97 -22.12 15.96
CA ALA A 250 1.11 -22.28 17.41
C ALA A 250 1.31 -20.94 18.12
N ILE A 251 2.19 -20.09 17.58
CA ILE A 251 2.43 -18.75 18.14
C ILE A 251 1.16 -17.92 18.08
N LEU A 252 0.48 -17.89 16.92
CA LEU A 252 -0.77 -17.14 16.80
C LEU A 252 -1.86 -17.65 17.74
N GLN A 253 -1.91 -18.95 18.02
CA GLN A 253 -2.82 -19.51 19.00
C GLN A 253 -2.47 -19.07 20.43
N ASP A 254 -1.20 -19.07 20.80
CA ASP A 254 -0.74 -18.64 22.13
C ASP A 254 -1.05 -17.15 22.39
N TYR A 255 -0.89 -16.32 21.37
CA TYR A 255 -1.24 -14.89 21.40
C TYR A 255 -2.75 -14.62 21.23
N GLY A 256 -3.60 -15.65 21.11
CA GLY A 256 -5.06 -15.52 20.98
C GLY A 256 -5.54 -14.90 19.66
N LEU A 257 -4.68 -14.82 18.64
CA LEU A 257 -4.98 -14.14 17.38
C LEU A 257 -5.86 -14.95 16.43
N ILE A 258 -5.97 -16.25 16.65
CA ILE A 258 -6.66 -17.19 15.76
C ILE A 258 -7.66 -18.09 16.48
N ASP A 259 -8.17 -17.64 17.64
CA ASP A 259 -9.08 -18.39 18.52
C ASP A 259 -10.42 -18.75 17.88
N ILE A 260 -10.78 -18.09 16.77
CA ILE A 260 -11.95 -18.44 15.97
C ILE A 260 -11.86 -19.86 15.38
N PHE A 261 -10.66 -20.43 15.22
CA PHE A 261 -10.52 -21.79 14.70
C PHE A 261 -10.60 -22.83 15.82
N ASP A 262 -11.76 -22.93 16.45
CA ASP A 262 -12.04 -23.87 17.52
C ASP A 262 -12.05 -25.36 17.09
N GLY A 263 -11.92 -26.26 18.07
CA GLY A 263 -11.91 -27.71 17.88
C GLY A 263 -10.52 -28.34 17.84
N SER A 264 -10.45 -29.62 17.46
CA SER A 264 -9.21 -30.41 17.48
C SER A 264 -8.42 -30.40 16.16
N LYS A 265 -8.95 -29.76 15.12
CA LYS A 265 -8.35 -29.66 13.78
C LYS A 265 -8.41 -28.22 13.28
N PHE A 266 -7.28 -27.75 12.77
CA PHE A 266 -7.15 -26.41 12.20
C PHE A 266 -7.67 -26.34 10.75
N GLU A 267 -7.54 -27.43 10.00
CA GLU A 267 -7.89 -27.53 8.57
C GLU A 267 -7.12 -26.52 7.68
N PRO A 268 -5.76 -26.58 7.63
CA PRO A 268 -4.93 -25.53 7.00
C PRO A 268 -5.21 -25.28 5.50
N ASN A 269 -5.76 -26.28 4.81
CA ASN A 269 -6.09 -26.22 3.38
C ASN A 269 -7.53 -25.76 3.09
N LYS A 270 -8.36 -25.60 4.11
CA LYS A 270 -9.74 -25.14 3.95
C LYS A 270 -9.75 -23.65 3.59
N PRO A 271 -10.56 -23.22 2.60
CA PRO A 271 -10.79 -21.81 2.34
C PRO A 271 -11.30 -21.10 3.59
N VAL A 272 -10.75 -19.92 3.88
CA VAL A 272 -11.19 -19.10 5.01
C VAL A 272 -12.46 -18.34 4.66
N THR A 273 -13.38 -18.26 5.61
CA THR A 273 -14.60 -17.47 5.45
C THR A 273 -14.34 -15.98 5.72
N ARG A 274 -15.28 -15.13 5.29
CA ARG A 274 -15.22 -13.68 5.50
C ARG A 274 -15.25 -13.31 6.99
N GLU A 275 -16.04 -14.00 7.81
CA GLU A 275 -16.08 -13.77 9.26
C GLU A 275 -14.79 -14.23 9.96
N GLU A 276 -14.19 -15.35 9.52
CA GLU A 276 -12.93 -15.86 10.08
C GLU A 276 -11.79 -14.87 9.80
N MET A 277 -11.69 -14.36 8.57
CA MET A 277 -10.70 -13.33 8.22
C MET A 277 -10.93 -12.02 8.99
N ALA A 278 -12.18 -11.59 9.13
CA ALA A 278 -12.52 -10.38 9.88
C ALA A 278 -12.13 -10.50 11.36
N TYR A 279 -12.43 -11.64 11.99
CA TYR A 279 -12.05 -11.91 13.38
C TYR A 279 -10.54 -11.82 13.58
N VAL A 280 -9.77 -12.54 12.75
CA VAL A 280 -8.31 -12.60 12.88
C VAL A 280 -7.67 -11.24 12.62
N THR A 281 -8.18 -10.48 11.65
CA THR A 281 -7.68 -9.12 11.34
C THR A 281 -7.99 -8.14 12.47
N ALA A 282 -9.19 -8.17 13.03
CA ALA A 282 -9.54 -7.35 14.19
C ALA A 282 -8.68 -7.71 15.42
N SER A 283 -8.44 -9.01 15.63
CA SER A 283 -7.58 -9.49 16.73
C SER A 283 -6.14 -9.00 16.55
N LEU A 284 -5.62 -8.99 15.31
CA LEU A 284 -4.33 -8.39 15.00
C LEU A 284 -4.29 -6.90 15.34
N LEU A 285 -5.29 -6.12 14.91
CA LEU A 285 -5.35 -4.68 15.21
C LEU A 285 -5.31 -4.40 16.72
N VAL A 286 -6.14 -5.12 17.48
CA VAL A 286 -6.20 -4.97 18.95
C VAL A 286 -4.88 -5.39 19.61
N ALA A 287 -4.27 -6.49 19.15
CA ALA A 287 -2.97 -6.91 19.65
C ALA A 287 -1.84 -5.93 19.33
N GLN A 288 -1.99 -5.12 18.27
CA GLN A 288 -1.06 -4.06 17.88
C GLN A 288 -1.36 -2.71 18.56
N GLY A 289 -2.24 -2.70 19.57
CA GLY A 289 -2.47 -1.54 20.43
C GLY A 289 -3.73 -0.74 20.12
N LEU A 290 -4.48 -1.08 19.06
CA LEU A 290 -5.73 -0.39 18.75
C LEU A 290 -6.73 -0.57 19.89
N ASP A 291 -7.27 0.54 20.41
CA ASP A 291 -8.38 0.51 21.38
C ASP A 291 -9.73 0.37 20.65
N PRO A 292 -10.39 -0.81 20.71
CA PRO A 292 -11.63 -1.03 20.00
C PRO A 292 -12.82 -0.22 20.55
N GLU A 293 -12.76 0.22 21.82
CA GLU A 293 -13.83 1.03 22.42
C GLU A 293 -13.75 2.49 21.96
N ALA A 294 -12.55 3.01 21.69
CA ALA A 294 -12.34 4.34 21.13
C ALA A 294 -12.88 4.46 19.69
N VAL A 295 -12.78 3.39 18.91
CA VAL A 295 -13.30 3.31 17.54
C VAL A 295 -14.82 3.03 17.54
N GLY A 296 -15.25 2.10 18.39
CA GLY A 296 -16.60 1.55 18.39
C GLY A 296 -16.72 0.26 17.58
N MET A 297 -17.61 -0.62 18.02
CA MET A 297 -17.78 -1.98 17.48
C MET A 297 -19.21 -2.24 16.97
N THR A 298 -19.93 -1.18 16.59
CA THR A 298 -21.31 -1.32 16.11
C THR A 298 -21.33 -2.00 14.76
N ASN A 299 -21.99 -3.16 14.68
CA ASN A 299 -22.23 -3.89 13.46
C ASN A 299 -23.63 -3.58 12.91
N THR A 300 -23.69 -3.06 11.69
CA THR A 300 -24.95 -2.64 11.03
C THR A 300 -25.39 -3.57 9.91
N PHE A 301 -24.68 -4.67 9.65
CA PHE A 301 -25.08 -5.62 8.63
C PHE A 301 -26.36 -6.36 9.00
N THR A 302 -27.20 -6.64 8.01
CA THR A 302 -28.54 -7.22 8.21
C THR A 302 -28.53 -8.74 8.40
N ASP A 303 -27.43 -9.41 8.07
CA ASP A 303 -27.24 -10.86 8.13
C ASP A 303 -26.39 -11.30 9.35
N GLN A 304 -26.40 -10.51 10.43
CA GLN A 304 -25.72 -10.82 11.70
C GLN A 304 -26.14 -12.17 12.28
N ASN A 305 -27.38 -12.61 12.05
CA ASN A 305 -27.87 -13.92 12.49
C ASN A 305 -27.18 -15.12 11.79
N GLN A 306 -26.40 -14.87 10.73
CA GLN A 306 -25.58 -15.89 10.06
C GLN A 306 -24.11 -15.88 10.54
N MET A 307 -23.75 -14.92 11.39
CA MET A 307 -22.41 -14.79 11.97
C MET A 307 -22.27 -15.71 13.18
N ARG A 308 -21.03 -16.07 13.50
CA ARG A 308 -20.68 -16.53 14.84
C ARG A 308 -20.79 -15.39 15.84
N GLU A 309 -21.18 -15.66 17.09
CA GLU A 309 -21.47 -14.62 18.08
C GLU A 309 -20.22 -13.76 18.37
N GLU A 310 -19.09 -14.41 18.53
CA GLU A 310 -17.77 -13.83 18.78
C GLU A 310 -17.22 -13.01 17.60
N THR A 311 -17.79 -13.14 16.38
CA THR A 311 -17.35 -12.35 15.22
C THR A 311 -18.15 -11.07 15.03
N ILE A 312 -19.30 -10.90 15.71
CA ILE A 312 -20.19 -9.75 15.52
C ILE A 312 -19.47 -8.43 15.83
N LYS A 313 -18.80 -8.35 16.99
CA LYS A 313 -18.04 -7.16 17.42
C LYS A 313 -16.79 -6.92 16.56
N PRO A 314 -15.92 -7.92 16.30
CA PRO A 314 -14.81 -7.79 15.35
C PRO A 314 -15.22 -7.27 13.96
N ILE A 315 -16.32 -7.79 13.40
CA ILE A 315 -16.87 -7.31 12.13
C ILE A 315 -17.35 -5.86 12.29
N GLY A 316 -17.99 -5.52 13.40
CA GLY A 316 -18.38 -4.14 13.72
C GLY A 316 -17.18 -3.19 13.76
N LEU A 317 -16.09 -3.58 14.43
CA LEU A 317 -14.85 -2.79 14.52
C LEU A 317 -14.29 -2.48 13.12
N LEU A 318 -14.09 -3.52 12.31
CA LEU A 318 -13.56 -3.35 10.95
C LEU A 318 -14.53 -2.56 10.05
N GLN A 319 -15.85 -2.62 10.33
CA GLN A 319 -16.84 -1.80 9.63
C GLN A 319 -16.71 -0.33 10.00
N GLN A 320 -16.52 0.01 11.29
CA GLN A 320 -16.33 1.40 11.74
C GLN A 320 -15.02 2.00 11.22
N LEU A 321 -13.99 1.19 11.03
CA LEU A 321 -12.73 1.58 10.39
C LEU A 321 -12.81 1.66 8.85
N GLU A 322 -13.97 1.37 8.26
CA GLU A 322 -14.19 1.32 6.80
C GLU A 322 -13.27 0.32 6.06
N LEU A 323 -12.70 -0.65 6.79
CA LEU A 323 -11.79 -1.66 6.25
C LEU A 323 -12.55 -2.76 5.50
N ILE A 324 -13.78 -3.03 5.92
CA ILE A 324 -14.64 -4.04 5.31
C ILE A 324 -15.99 -3.45 4.90
N GLY A 325 -16.52 -4.00 3.81
CA GLY A 325 -17.84 -3.65 3.28
C GLY A 325 -18.70 -4.88 3.03
N GLY A 326 -19.94 -4.61 2.65
CA GLY A 326 -20.93 -5.60 2.25
C GLY A 326 -21.68 -5.16 1.01
N GLU A 327 -22.58 -6.01 0.54
CA GLU A 327 -23.43 -5.74 -0.62
C GLU A 327 -24.89 -5.75 -0.20
N ASN A 328 -25.66 -4.74 -0.59
CA ASN A 328 -27.08 -4.60 -0.23
C ASN A 328 -27.34 -4.72 1.29
N GLY A 329 -26.45 -4.14 2.10
CA GLY A 329 -26.54 -4.18 3.57
C GLY A 329 -26.21 -5.54 4.20
N LYS A 330 -25.61 -6.47 3.47
CA LYS A 330 -25.20 -7.80 3.96
C LYS A 330 -23.70 -8.01 3.90
N PHE A 331 -23.14 -8.62 4.93
CA PHE A 331 -21.71 -8.94 4.99
C PHE A 331 -21.36 -10.24 4.26
N ASN A 332 -22.28 -11.20 4.19
CA ASN A 332 -22.08 -12.57 3.71
C ASN A 332 -20.96 -13.31 4.50
N PRO A 333 -21.17 -13.59 5.81
CA PRO A 333 -20.11 -14.08 6.70
C PRO A 333 -19.52 -15.43 6.30
N LYS A 334 -20.32 -16.31 5.69
CA LYS A 334 -19.90 -17.64 5.26
C LYS A 334 -19.30 -17.67 3.85
N GLY A 335 -19.33 -16.54 3.13
CA GLY A 335 -18.66 -16.41 1.85
C GLY A 335 -17.15 -16.50 1.99
N ASN A 336 -16.46 -16.84 0.90
CA ASN A 336 -15.00 -16.85 0.87
C ASN A 336 -14.48 -15.49 0.40
N LEU A 337 -13.25 -15.17 0.80
CA LEU A 337 -12.56 -13.95 0.41
C LEU A 337 -11.48 -14.27 -0.64
N THR A 338 -11.30 -13.38 -1.62
CA THR A 338 -10.20 -13.51 -2.58
C THR A 338 -8.89 -12.98 -2.00
N ARG A 339 -7.75 -13.42 -2.55
CA ARG A 339 -6.42 -12.91 -2.20
C ARG A 339 -6.29 -11.39 -2.42
N ALA A 340 -6.95 -10.86 -3.45
CA ALA A 340 -7.03 -9.43 -3.72
C ALA A 340 -7.78 -8.66 -2.62
N GLN A 341 -8.94 -9.16 -2.21
CA GLN A 341 -9.71 -8.59 -1.11
C GLN A 341 -8.92 -8.61 0.20
N PHE A 342 -8.23 -9.72 0.50
CA PHE A 342 -7.38 -9.82 1.68
C PHE A 342 -6.27 -8.77 1.63
N SER A 343 -5.63 -8.61 0.48
CA SER A 343 -4.51 -7.68 0.32
C SER A 343 -4.94 -6.23 0.60
N LYS A 344 -6.11 -5.82 0.11
CA LYS A 344 -6.66 -4.49 0.42
C LYS A 344 -6.91 -4.34 1.92
N ILE A 345 -7.66 -5.26 2.53
CA ILE A 345 -8.03 -5.20 3.95
C ILE A 345 -6.78 -5.14 4.82
N MET A 346 -5.82 -6.02 4.58
CA MET A 346 -4.58 -6.08 5.36
C MET A 346 -3.73 -4.82 5.18
N THR A 347 -3.58 -4.30 3.96
CA THR A 347 -2.84 -3.05 3.73
C THR A 347 -3.45 -1.88 4.51
N LEU A 348 -4.77 -1.72 4.42
CA LEU A 348 -5.47 -0.64 5.13
C LEU A 348 -5.42 -0.83 6.65
N SER A 349 -5.48 -2.08 7.13
CA SER A 349 -5.34 -2.40 8.56
C SER A 349 -3.96 -1.98 9.09
N LEU A 350 -2.89 -2.21 8.33
CA LEU A 350 -1.55 -1.76 8.70
C LEU A 350 -1.45 -0.24 8.76
N PHE A 351 -2.12 0.47 7.85
CA PHE A 351 -2.15 1.93 7.88
C PHE A 351 -2.86 2.49 9.12
N VAL A 352 -3.90 1.81 9.61
CA VAL A 352 -4.56 2.19 10.87
C VAL A 352 -3.58 2.16 12.03
N ILE A 353 -2.80 1.08 12.16
CA ILE A 353 -1.84 0.91 13.27
C ILE A 353 -0.71 1.96 13.21
N THR A 354 -0.29 2.38 12.02
CA THR A 354 0.82 3.34 11.86
C THR A 354 0.41 4.81 12.03
N GLU A 355 -0.88 5.13 12.10
CA GLU A 355 -1.39 6.50 12.27
C GLU A 355 -1.62 6.89 13.75
N GLU A 356 -1.49 5.96 14.70
CA GLU A 356 -1.52 6.17 16.16
C GLU A 356 -0.10 6.36 16.73
#